data_AF-A0A6M1NPG4-F1
#
_entry.id   AF-A0A6M1NPG4-F1
#
_cell.length_a   1.000
_cell.length_b   1.000
_cell.length_c   1.000
_cell.angle_alpha   90.00
_cell.angle_beta   90.00
_cell.angle_gamma   90.00
#
_symmetry.space_group_name_H-M   'P 1'
#
loop_
_entity.id
_entity.type
_entity.pdbx_description
1 polymer ?
#
loop_
_entity_poly.entity_id
_entity_poly.type
_entity_poly.pdbx_seq_one_letter_code
_entity_poly.pdbx_strand_id
1 'polypeptide(L)'
;MITLNTIHMKKILLALLIGTAALAVTSSCTKEYITNYLPGISYSPTVQSSSWEEISVGLYQADLEFPELDETYYQSGTVQVAIRLPGSDSYDIIPATINGVHYSVNYTVGWVTLFAEDRNDDYEAPPTMSVKITLTDADAGGN
;
A
#
# COMPACT_ATOMS: atom_id res chain seq x y z
N MET A 1 -71.62 -16.15 22.34
CA MET A 1 -70.70 -15.03 22.66
C MET A 1 -69.28 -15.52 22.42
N ILE A 2 -68.87 -15.50 21.15
CA ILE A 2 -67.62 -16.06 20.63
C ILE A 2 -66.78 -14.87 20.18
N THR A 3 -66.09 -14.15 21.07
CA THR A 3 -65.39 -12.92 20.62
C THR A 3 -64.09 -12.54 21.33
N LEU A 4 -63.69 -13.13 22.47
CA LEU A 4 -62.46 -12.64 23.13
C LEU A 4 -61.19 -13.44 22.78
N ASN A 5 -61.29 -14.76 22.62
CA ASN A 5 -60.12 -15.64 22.47
C ASN A 5 -59.55 -15.68 21.04
N THR A 6 -60.40 -15.54 20.03
CA THR A 6 -60.01 -15.60 18.60
C THR A 6 -59.27 -14.33 18.13
N ILE A 7 -59.49 -13.20 18.81
CA ILE A 7 -58.83 -11.92 18.51
C ILE A 7 -57.37 -11.92 18.97
N HIS A 8 -57.04 -12.62 20.06
CA HIS A 8 -55.67 -12.68 20.59
C HIS A 8 -54.79 -13.67 19.79
N MET A 9 -55.29 -14.86 19.44
CA MET A 9 -54.54 -15.83 18.61
C MET A 9 -54.22 -15.29 17.21
N LYS A 10 -55.12 -14.54 16.56
CA LYS A 10 -54.87 -13.95 15.23
C LYS A 10 -53.78 -12.86 15.26
N LYS A 11 -53.70 -12.08 16.34
CA LYS A 11 -52.67 -11.04 16.52
C LYS A 11 -51.28 -11.64 16.82
N ILE A 12 -51.24 -12.74 17.57
CA ILE A 12 -49.99 -13.48 17.85
C ILE A 12 -49.47 -14.16 16.58
N LEU A 13 -50.35 -14.77 15.78
CA LEU A 13 -49.98 -15.38 14.49
C LEU A 13 -49.46 -14.33 13.49
N LEU A 14 -50.06 -13.13 13.45
CA LEU A 14 -49.57 -12.04 12.61
C LEU A 14 -48.20 -11.52 13.07
N ALA A 15 -47.99 -11.39 14.38
CA ALA A 15 -46.70 -10.95 14.93
C ALA A 15 -45.58 -11.96 14.67
N LEU A 16 -45.88 -13.26 14.71
CA LEU A 16 -44.92 -14.32 14.40
C LEU A 16 -44.54 -14.31 12.90
N LEU A 17 -45.50 -14.07 12.01
CA LEU A 17 -45.29 -14.04 10.56
C LEU A 17 -44.45 -12.83 10.09
N ILE A 18 -44.59 -11.68 10.76
CA ILE A 18 -43.79 -10.48 10.48
C ILE A 18 -42.39 -10.61 11.11
N GLY A 19 -42.29 -11.23 12.29
CA GLY A 19 -41.02 -11.47 12.96
C GLY A 19 -40.09 -12.45 12.22
N THR A 20 -40.63 -13.49 11.59
CA THR A 20 -39.83 -14.46 10.81
C THR A 20 -39.42 -13.92 9.44
N ALA A 21 -40.24 -13.07 8.81
CA ALA A 21 -39.90 -12.44 7.53
C ALA A 21 -38.73 -11.44 7.67
N ALA A 22 -38.62 -10.72 8.79
CA ALA A 22 -37.54 -9.78 9.06
C ALA A 22 -36.19 -10.47 9.35
N LEU A 23 -36.21 -11.68 9.92
CA LEU A 23 -35.00 -12.46 10.23
C LEU A 23 -34.42 -13.22 9.02
N ALA A 24 -35.23 -13.45 7.98
CA ALA A 24 -34.81 -14.16 6.78
C ALA A 24 -34.11 -13.26 5.73
N VAL A 25 -34.23 -11.93 5.85
CA VAL A 25 -33.68 -10.96 4.87
C VAL A 25 -32.36 -10.30 5.31
N THR A 26 -31.94 -10.45 6.57
CA THR A 26 -30.69 -9.83 7.06
C THR A 26 -29.46 -10.73 6.96
N SER A 27 -29.59 -11.96 6.49
CA SER A 27 -28.46 -12.88 6.26
C SER A 27 -27.82 -12.75 4.86
N SER A 28 -28.24 -11.78 4.05
CA SER A 28 -27.70 -11.56 2.70
C SER A 28 -26.54 -10.55 2.67
N CYS A 29 -25.79 -10.41 3.76
CA CYS A 29 -24.37 -10.11 3.60
C CYS A 29 -23.68 -11.41 3.16
N THR A 30 -23.85 -11.78 1.88
CA THR A 30 -22.93 -12.74 1.28
C THR A 30 -21.56 -12.09 1.36
N LYS A 31 -20.68 -12.63 2.18
CA LYS A 31 -19.27 -12.24 2.19
C LYS A 31 -18.73 -12.66 0.83
N GLU A 32 -18.77 -11.76 -0.13
CA GLU A 32 -18.08 -11.93 -1.40
C GLU A 32 -16.59 -11.95 -1.07
N TYR A 33 -16.00 -13.13 -1.14
CA TYR A 33 -14.56 -13.26 -1.17
C TYR A 33 -14.15 -12.74 -2.54
N ILE A 34 -13.58 -11.54 -2.59
CA ILE A 34 -12.88 -11.08 -3.79
C ILE A 34 -11.70 -12.03 -3.96
N THR A 35 -11.83 -12.99 -4.88
CA THR A 35 -10.79 -13.95 -5.21
C THR A 35 -9.68 -13.33 -6.06
N ASN A 36 -9.92 -12.14 -6.62
CA ASN A 36 -8.94 -11.37 -7.36
C ASN A 36 -8.38 -10.26 -6.47
N TYR A 37 -7.53 -10.67 -5.53
CA TYR A 37 -6.81 -9.79 -4.62
C TYR A 37 -5.43 -9.58 -5.22
N LEU A 38 -5.10 -8.33 -5.58
CA LEU A 38 -3.74 -7.92 -5.96
C LEU A 38 -3.13 -7.20 -4.75
N PRO A 39 -2.64 -7.93 -3.71
CA PRO A 39 -2.01 -7.28 -2.58
C PRO A 39 -0.74 -6.56 -3.02
N GLY A 40 -0.66 -5.27 -2.71
CA GLY A 40 0.64 -4.62 -2.62
C GLY A 40 1.43 -5.26 -1.47
N ILE A 41 2.65 -5.74 -1.74
CA ILE A 41 3.57 -6.25 -0.72
C ILE A 41 4.59 -5.15 -0.42
N SER A 42 4.62 -4.70 0.84
CA SER A 42 5.56 -3.67 1.29
C SER A 42 6.75 -4.25 2.05
N TYR A 43 7.94 -3.82 1.66
CA TYR A 43 9.22 -4.11 2.29
C TYR A 43 9.77 -2.84 2.93
N SER A 44 10.57 -2.95 3.99
CA SER A 44 11.11 -1.78 4.69
C SER A 44 12.62 -1.89 4.95
N PRO A 45 13.46 -1.96 3.91
CA PRO A 45 14.90 -1.98 4.08
C PRO A 45 15.42 -0.69 4.72
N THR A 46 16.59 -0.79 5.35
CA THR A 46 17.36 0.37 5.83
C THR A 46 18.51 0.60 4.88
N VAL A 47 18.65 1.83 4.39
CA VAL A 47 19.80 2.27 3.58
C VAL A 47 20.75 2.97 4.51
N GLN A 48 21.99 2.50 4.57
CA GLN A 48 23.00 3.10 5.44
C GLN A 48 23.59 4.35 4.79
N SER A 49 23.99 5.35 5.58
CA SER A 49 24.69 6.52 5.03
C SER A 49 25.95 6.11 4.26
N SER A 50 26.64 5.06 4.71
CA SER A 50 27.84 4.53 4.07
C SER A 50 27.61 3.74 2.78
N SER A 51 26.35 3.45 2.40
CA SER A 51 26.06 2.75 1.13
C SER A 51 25.78 3.71 -0.03
N TRP A 52 25.83 5.02 0.23
CA TRP A 52 25.72 6.04 -0.81
C TRP A 52 27.05 6.25 -1.50
N GLU A 53 27.05 6.14 -2.82
CA GLU A 53 28.18 6.42 -3.68
C GLU A 53 27.96 7.75 -4.40
N GLU A 54 28.92 8.67 -4.32
CA GLU A 54 28.86 9.92 -5.06
C GLU A 54 29.23 9.66 -6.53
N ILE A 55 28.27 9.86 -7.44
CA ILE A 55 28.44 9.61 -8.88
C ILE A 55 28.70 10.89 -9.68
N SER A 56 28.37 12.05 -9.10
CA SER A 56 28.73 13.39 -9.56
C SER A 56 28.68 14.32 -8.35
N VAL A 57 29.29 15.52 -8.43
CA VAL A 57 29.28 16.48 -7.32
C VAL A 57 27.86 16.72 -6.83
N GLY A 58 27.58 16.37 -5.57
CA GLY A 58 26.27 16.52 -4.95
C GLY A 58 25.20 15.54 -5.45
N LEU A 59 25.55 14.53 -6.24
CA LEU A 59 24.66 13.48 -6.70
C LEU A 59 25.13 12.12 -6.18
N TYR A 60 24.30 11.53 -5.34
CA TYR A 60 24.56 10.24 -4.71
C TYR A 60 23.61 9.18 -5.24
N GLN A 61 24.11 7.95 -5.30
CA GLN A 61 23.38 6.75 -5.70
C GLN A 61 23.50 5.69 -4.59
N ALA A 62 22.42 4.95 -4.33
CA ALA A 62 22.45 3.74 -3.52
C ALA A 62 21.67 2.63 -4.22
N ASP A 63 22.34 1.51 -4.49
CA ASP A 63 21.74 0.34 -5.12
C ASP A 63 21.28 -0.67 -4.06
N LEU A 64 20.02 -1.10 -4.19
CA LEU A 64 19.40 -2.08 -3.33
C LEU A 64 19.10 -3.33 -4.15
N GLU A 65 19.77 -4.43 -3.82
CA GLU A 65 19.38 -5.74 -4.33
C GLU A 65 17.98 -6.06 -3.83
N PHE A 66 17.08 -6.37 -4.77
CA PHE A 66 15.66 -6.55 -4.52
C PHE A 66 15.13 -7.72 -5.36
N PRO A 67 15.48 -8.97 -4.99
CA PRO A 67 15.17 -10.15 -5.80
C PRO A 67 13.67 -10.42 -5.96
N GLU A 68 12.83 -9.83 -5.11
CA GLU A 68 11.37 -9.90 -5.21
C GLU A 68 10.80 -9.05 -6.35
N LEU A 69 11.57 -8.09 -6.89
CA LEU A 69 11.21 -7.33 -8.08
C LEU A 69 11.54 -8.16 -9.33
N ASP A 70 10.61 -9.02 -9.71
CA ASP A 70 10.71 -9.87 -10.89
C ASP A 70 10.17 -9.21 -12.18
N GLU A 71 10.16 -9.98 -13.26
CA GLU A 71 9.67 -9.54 -14.57
C GLU A 71 8.18 -9.15 -14.56
N THR A 72 7.36 -9.77 -13.71
CA THR A 72 5.92 -9.48 -13.62
C THR A 72 5.71 -8.06 -13.08
N TYR A 73 6.39 -7.73 -11.98
CA TYR A 73 6.34 -6.38 -11.44
C TYR A 73 6.98 -5.34 -12.36
N TYR A 74 8.07 -5.71 -13.06
CA TYR A 74 8.76 -4.81 -13.97
C TYR A 74 7.93 -4.46 -15.22
N GLN A 75 7.23 -5.43 -15.82
CA GLN A 75 6.51 -5.22 -17.07
C GLN A 75 5.12 -4.60 -16.89
N SER A 76 4.39 -5.01 -15.85
CA SER A 76 2.97 -4.65 -15.72
C SER A 76 2.60 -4.14 -14.34
N GLY A 77 3.40 -4.47 -13.31
CA GLY A 77 3.19 -3.98 -11.96
C GLY A 77 3.60 -2.53 -11.74
N THR A 78 3.57 -2.13 -10.46
CA THR A 78 4.06 -0.83 -10.00
C THR A 78 5.00 -1.00 -8.82
N VAL A 79 6.05 -0.17 -8.81
CA VAL A 79 6.97 -0.04 -7.67
C VAL A 79 6.78 1.33 -7.07
N GLN A 80 6.29 1.38 -5.83
CA GLN A 80 6.12 2.63 -5.08
C GLN A 80 7.16 2.71 -3.98
N VAL A 81 7.90 3.82 -3.94
CA VAL A 81 8.95 4.01 -2.95
C VAL A 81 8.67 5.24 -2.10
N ALA A 82 8.83 5.08 -0.79
CA ALA A 82 8.78 6.15 0.16
C ALA A 82 9.97 6.06 1.12
N ILE A 83 10.46 7.19 1.61
CA ILE A 83 11.60 7.26 2.52
C ILE A 83 11.20 7.90 3.84
N ARG A 84 11.92 7.56 4.91
CA ARG A 84 11.78 8.18 6.22
C ARG A 84 13.16 8.50 6.76
N LEU A 85 13.47 9.78 6.81
CA LEU A 85 14.70 10.31 7.36
C LEU A 85 14.77 10.10 8.89
N PRO A 86 15.98 10.05 9.48
CA PRO A 86 16.14 10.00 10.93
C PRO A 86 15.34 11.07 11.66
N GLY A 87 14.66 10.67 12.74
CA GLY A 87 13.87 11.59 13.55
C GLY A 87 12.50 11.98 12.96
N SER A 88 12.13 11.48 11.78
CA SER A 88 10.77 11.63 11.23
C SER A 88 9.85 10.48 11.67
N ASP A 89 8.58 10.81 11.94
CA ASP A 89 7.51 9.84 12.21
C ASP A 89 6.72 9.46 10.94
N SER A 90 6.98 10.13 9.80
CA SER A 90 6.27 9.92 8.54
C SER A 90 7.18 9.44 7.42
N TYR A 91 6.57 8.77 6.45
CA TYR A 91 7.23 8.45 5.17
C TYR A 91 6.84 9.50 4.13
N ASP A 92 7.83 9.97 3.37
CA ASP A 92 7.66 10.83 2.21
C ASP A 92 7.75 9.98 0.94
N ILE A 93 6.75 10.06 0.07
CA ILE A 93 6.75 9.36 -1.22
C ILE A 93 7.72 10.07 -2.16
N ILE A 94 8.56 9.31 -2.86
CA ILE A 94 9.53 9.85 -3.82
C ILE A 94 9.12 9.50 -5.26
N PRO A 95 9.38 10.38 -6.25
CA PRO A 95 10.31 11.51 -6.22
C PRO A 95 9.80 12.74 -5.43
N ALA A 96 10.66 13.31 -4.59
CA ALA A 96 10.35 14.50 -3.80
C ALA A 96 11.62 15.25 -3.37
N THR A 97 11.50 16.55 -3.09
CA THR A 97 12.57 17.33 -2.44
C THR A 97 12.24 17.51 -0.97
N ILE A 98 13.13 17.02 -0.11
CA ILE A 98 12.96 17.01 1.35
C ILE A 98 14.23 17.61 1.94
N ASN A 99 14.07 18.66 2.76
CA ASN A 99 15.20 19.38 3.39
C ASN A 99 16.30 19.83 2.40
N GLY A 100 15.92 20.17 1.16
CA GLY A 100 16.85 20.63 0.13
C GLY A 100 17.57 19.53 -0.65
N VAL A 101 17.32 18.25 -0.34
CA VAL A 101 17.80 17.12 -1.14
C VAL A 101 16.65 16.57 -1.99
N HIS A 102 16.87 16.43 -3.29
CA HIS A 102 15.91 15.79 -4.20
C HIS A 102 16.18 14.29 -4.29
N TYR A 103 15.24 13.52 -3.77
CA TYR A 103 15.26 12.07 -3.84
C TYR A 103 14.46 11.59 -5.04
N SER A 104 15.02 10.65 -5.79
CA SER A 104 14.34 9.96 -6.88
C SER A 104 14.70 8.48 -6.89
N VAL A 105 14.01 7.71 -7.72
CA VAL A 105 14.17 6.27 -7.79
C VAL A 105 14.04 5.79 -9.23
N ASN A 106 14.87 4.83 -9.61
CA ASN A 106 14.61 3.94 -10.74
C ASN A 106 14.66 2.49 -10.27
N TYR A 107 14.17 1.58 -11.11
CA TYR A 107 14.26 0.17 -10.82
C TYR A 107 14.42 -0.64 -12.10
N THR A 108 15.00 -1.82 -11.96
CA THR A 108 15.12 -2.87 -12.97
C THR A 108 14.85 -4.21 -12.30
N VAL A 109 14.74 -5.29 -13.07
CA VAL A 109 14.56 -6.63 -12.48
C VAL A 109 15.69 -6.91 -11.48
N GLY A 110 15.32 -7.20 -10.24
CA GLY A 110 16.23 -7.50 -9.14
C GLY A 110 16.85 -6.29 -8.43
N TRP A 111 16.58 -5.06 -8.84
CA TRP A 111 17.26 -3.87 -8.31
C TRP A 111 16.36 -2.65 -8.16
N VAL A 112 16.52 -1.94 -7.05
CA VAL A 112 15.99 -0.60 -6.83
C VAL A 112 17.16 0.35 -6.59
N THR A 113 17.28 1.38 -7.42
CA THR A 113 18.33 2.37 -7.32
C THR A 113 17.73 3.68 -6.83
N LEU A 114 18.22 4.17 -5.69
CA LEU A 114 17.85 5.46 -5.14
C LEU A 114 18.88 6.50 -5.55
N PHE A 115 18.40 7.70 -5.87
CA PHE A 115 19.24 8.87 -6.04
C PHE A 115 18.92 9.93 -5.02
N ALA A 116 19.95 10.69 -4.66
CA ALA A 116 19.84 11.91 -3.87
C ALA A 116 20.69 12.99 -4.52
N GLU A 117 20.03 14.03 -5.03
CA GLU A 117 20.66 15.24 -5.55
C GLU A 117 20.58 16.32 -4.47
N ASP A 118 21.72 16.67 -3.88
CA ASP A 118 21.80 17.81 -2.97
C ASP A 118 21.63 19.12 -3.74
N ARG A 119 20.69 19.96 -3.28
CA ARG A 119 20.42 21.28 -3.83
C ARG A 119 20.73 22.42 -2.85
N ASN A 120 21.38 22.11 -1.74
CA ASN A 120 21.85 23.07 -0.74
C ASN A 120 23.34 23.42 -0.88
N ASP A 121 24.07 22.73 -1.75
CA ASP A 121 25.54 22.83 -1.89
C ASP A 121 26.32 22.40 -0.63
N ASP A 122 25.75 21.52 0.19
CA ASP A 122 26.42 20.93 1.36
C ASP A 122 27.31 19.74 0.95
N TYR A 123 26.94 19.04 -0.13
CA TYR A 123 27.61 17.88 -0.72
C TYR A 123 27.93 16.81 0.33
N GLU A 124 26.94 16.50 1.16
CA GLU A 124 26.98 15.40 2.11
C GLU A 124 26.13 14.22 1.64
N ALA A 125 26.66 13.00 1.82
CA ALA A 125 25.91 11.78 1.56
C ALA A 125 24.64 11.74 2.45
N PRO A 126 23.51 11.24 1.94
CA PRO A 126 22.30 11.11 2.74
C PRO A 126 22.51 10.32 4.03
N PRO A 127 21.78 10.64 5.11
CA PRO A 127 21.88 9.91 6.36
C PRO A 127 21.30 8.49 6.23
N THR A 128 21.60 7.62 7.19
CA THR A 128 20.94 6.32 7.30
C THR A 128 19.43 6.50 7.39
N MET A 129 18.65 5.87 6.52
CA MET A 129 17.21 6.07 6.47
C MET A 129 16.42 4.78 6.25
N SER A 130 15.15 4.78 6.66
CA SER A 130 14.22 3.70 6.33
C SER A 130 13.62 3.95 4.96
N VAL A 131 13.64 2.95 4.08
CA VAL A 131 13.00 3.01 2.77
C VAL A 131 11.87 2.00 2.79
N LYS A 132 10.71 2.37 2.25
CA LYS A 132 9.57 1.48 2.07
C LYS A 132 9.35 1.29 0.58
N ILE A 133 9.44 0.05 0.13
CA ILE A 133 9.25 -0.34 -1.27
C ILE A 133 7.99 -1.19 -1.31
N THR A 134 6.99 -0.78 -2.08
CA THR A 134 5.75 -1.54 -2.27
C THR A 134 5.66 -2.02 -3.70
N LEU A 135 5.63 -3.33 -3.88
CA LEU A 135 5.39 -3.97 -5.16
C LEU A 135 3.91 -4.28 -5.26
N THR A 136 3.25 -3.80 -6.32
CA THR A 136 1.84 -4.09 -6.58
C THR A 136 1.69 -4.69 -7.96
N ASP A 137 1.11 -5.88 -8.04
CA ASP A 137 0.74 -6.50 -9.30
C ASP A 137 -0.29 -5.65 -10.03
N ALA A 138 -0.17 -5.60 -11.34
CA ALA A 138 -1.18 -5.01 -12.20
C ALA A 138 -1.22 -5.76 -13.53
N ASP A 139 -2.40 -5.75 -14.15
CA ASP A 139 -2.60 -6.36 -15.46
C ASP A 139 -2.04 -5.45 -16.55
N ALA A 140 -1.51 -6.05 -17.62
CA ALA A 140 -1.05 -5.33 -18.79
C ALA A 140 -2.23 -4.61 -19.48
N GLY A 141 -2.29 -3.29 -19.35
CA GLY A 141 -3.17 -2.45 -20.15
C GLY A 141 -2.64 -2.36 -21.58
N GLY A 142 -3.30 -3.02 -22.53
CA GLY A 142 -2.92 -2.94 -23.93
C GLY A 142 -3.10 -1.53 -24.51
N ASN A 143 -2.14 -1.10 -25.34
CA ASN A 143 -2.22 0.06 -26.25
C ASN A 143 -1.57 -0.30 -27.59
#